data_AF-A0A256J1V5-F1
#
_entry.id   AF-A0A256J1V5-F1
#
_cell.length_a   1.000
_cell.length_b   1.000
_cell.length_c   1.000
_cell.angle_alpha   90.00
_cell.angle_beta   90.00
_cell.angle_gamma   90.00
#
_symmetry.space_group_name_H-M   'P 1'
#
loop_
_entity.id
_entity.type
_entity.pdbx_description
1 polymer ?
#
loop_
_entity_poly.entity_id
_entity_poly.type
_entity_poly.pdbx_seq_one_letter_code
_entity_poly.pdbx_strand_id
1 'polypeptide(L)'
;MAVEQLTGVRTDSVIILKDPLTSENAAGNQMGYLRSLPYLFQEGIVQYTFPPGWLRRMSNETFDEVLQEKGDEDNSWFEYCALPDFPFNYTILDQKKTANDLSFHHICQITNQETDEYSSARTTHKLLRAYLDGRIEELFLVTDRASFSLSDTTTHKPLREELDHAEVLSYEKIAKQYIRSQFGSQSIPFAKTLNIWLHHAADDYRDVMGRQPQRIGDLFEFDVLEPGIRTWDLFEFLSTEVSRDSIEHINAVVRPWIESDITKVEANIRNALQEFDYDREAVRTFRETGDRSA
;
A
#
# COMPACT_ATOMS: atom_id res chain seq x y z
N MET A 1 18.55 4.13 -5.52
CA MET A 1 18.59 4.20 -7.00
C MET A 1 17.68 5.32 -7.38
N ALA A 2 18.10 6.21 -8.28
CA ALA A 2 17.32 7.39 -8.62
C ALA A 2 16.15 6.98 -9.50
N VAL A 3 14.96 7.47 -9.19
CA VAL A 3 13.77 7.30 -10.02
C VAL A 3 13.77 8.45 -11.00
N GLU A 4 14.66 8.45 -11.99
CA GLU A 4 14.88 9.60 -12.89
C GLU A 4 13.60 10.08 -13.62
N GLN A 5 12.62 9.18 -13.76
CA GLN A 5 11.30 9.48 -14.33
C GLN A 5 10.22 8.63 -13.67
N LEU A 6 9.02 9.21 -13.51
CA LEU A 6 7.79 8.49 -13.16
C LEU A 6 6.80 8.63 -14.30
N THR A 7 6.44 7.52 -14.95
CA THR A 7 5.51 7.53 -16.09
C THR A 7 5.90 8.51 -17.22
N GLY A 8 7.20 8.72 -17.44
CA GLY A 8 7.75 9.64 -18.44
C GLY A 8 7.82 11.11 -18.03
N VAL A 9 7.42 11.45 -16.80
CA VAL A 9 7.62 12.78 -16.20
C VAL A 9 8.92 12.77 -15.39
N ARG A 10 9.74 13.81 -15.55
CA ARG A 10 10.99 13.95 -14.80
C ARG A 10 10.71 14.22 -13.33
N THR A 11 11.58 13.74 -12.47
CA THR A 11 11.52 13.89 -11.00
C THR A 11 12.34 15.08 -10.50
N ASP A 12 12.61 16.06 -11.35
CA ASP A 12 13.33 17.30 -11.02
C ASP A 12 12.48 18.33 -10.24
N SER A 13 11.21 17.99 -10.00
CA SER A 13 10.30 18.71 -9.12
C SER A 13 9.50 17.72 -8.26
N VAL A 14 8.83 18.22 -7.22
CA VAL A 14 7.88 17.40 -6.45
C VAL A 14 6.82 16.83 -7.39
N ILE A 15 6.57 15.52 -7.30
CA ILE A 15 5.50 14.86 -8.03
C ILE A 15 4.33 14.58 -7.09
N ILE A 16 3.14 15.07 -7.46
CA ILE A 16 1.89 14.77 -6.77
C ILE A 16 1.11 13.72 -7.58
N LEU A 17 0.95 12.53 -7.01
CA LEU A 17 0.07 11.51 -7.54
C LEU A 17 -1.30 11.62 -6.86
N LYS A 18 -2.30 12.10 -7.61
CA LYS A 18 -3.68 12.13 -7.13
C LYS A 18 -4.28 10.72 -7.13
N ASP A 19 -4.58 10.21 -5.94
CA ASP A 19 -5.40 9.03 -5.70
C ASP A 19 -6.51 9.34 -4.67
N PRO A 20 -7.77 9.51 -5.10
CA PRO A 20 -8.89 9.81 -4.20
C PRO A 20 -9.14 8.78 -3.09
N LEU A 21 -8.56 7.58 -3.14
CA LEU A 21 -8.74 6.57 -2.09
C LEU A 21 -7.76 6.69 -0.92
N THR A 22 -6.82 7.63 -0.96
CA THR A 22 -5.99 7.90 0.23
C THR A 22 -6.76 8.65 1.32
N SER A 23 -7.95 9.19 1.05
CA SER A 23 -8.88 9.71 2.05
C SER A 23 -10.02 8.73 2.35
N GLU A 24 -10.52 8.74 3.59
CA GLU A 24 -11.80 8.11 3.89
C GLU A 24 -12.90 8.89 3.14
N ASN A 25 -13.62 8.22 2.25
CA ASN A 25 -14.72 8.86 1.55
C ASN A 25 -15.95 9.02 2.47
N ALA A 26 -16.88 9.90 2.09
CA ALA A 26 -18.12 10.14 2.84
C ALA A 26 -19.04 8.91 3.02
N ALA A 27 -18.74 7.78 2.36
CA ALA A 27 -19.44 6.51 2.50
C ALA A 27 -18.79 5.56 3.53
N GLY A 28 -17.67 5.95 4.16
CA GLY A 28 -17.05 5.27 5.31
C GLY A 28 -16.44 3.88 5.02
N ASN A 29 -16.44 3.43 3.76
CA ASN A 29 -16.25 2.02 3.42
C ASN A 29 -15.16 1.74 2.39
N GLN A 30 -14.41 2.75 1.92
CA GLN A 30 -13.29 2.51 1.00
C GLN A 30 -11.98 2.43 1.77
N MET A 31 -11.31 1.29 1.59
CA MET A 31 -10.28 0.79 2.49
C MET A 31 -8.88 0.75 1.85
N GLY A 32 -8.80 0.91 0.53
CA GLY A 32 -7.59 0.72 -0.27
C GLY A 32 -6.61 1.90 -0.27
N TYR A 33 -6.31 2.50 0.89
CA TYR A 33 -5.42 3.68 0.98
C TYR A 33 -4.02 3.42 0.41
N LEU A 34 -3.59 2.15 0.39
CA LEU A 34 -2.27 1.73 -0.07
C LEU A 34 -2.29 1.10 -1.48
N ARG A 35 -3.41 1.18 -2.20
CA ARG A 35 -3.56 0.53 -3.52
C ARG A 35 -2.59 1.00 -4.59
N SER A 36 -2.01 2.20 -4.43
CA SER A 36 -1.11 2.82 -5.39
C SER A 36 0.35 2.40 -5.20
N LEU A 37 0.73 1.90 -4.02
CA LEU A 37 2.12 1.55 -3.75
C LEU A 37 2.62 0.40 -4.63
N PRO A 38 1.84 -0.66 -4.95
CA PRO A 38 2.28 -1.69 -5.88
C PRO A 38 2.77 -1.13 -7.22
N TYR A 39 2.09 -0.12 -7.76
CA TYR A 39 2.54 0.56 -8.98
C TYR A 39 3.81 1.37 -8.75
N LEU A 40 3.86 2.18 -7.68
CA LEU A 40 5.02 3.01 -7.37
C LEU A 40 6.30 2.17 -7.16
N PHE A 41 6.17 0.97 -6.58
CA PHE A 41 7.26 0.02 -6.46
C PHE A 41 7.76 -0.51 -7.80
N GLN A 42 6.88 -0.80 -8.76
CA GLN A 42 7.30 -1.17 -10.11
C GLN A 42 8.08 -0.05 -10.81
N GLU A 43 7.79 1.20 -10.46
CA GLU A 43 8.52 2.38 -10.93
C GLU A 43 9.80 2.65 -10.13
N GLY A 44 10.18 1.78 -9.19
CA GLY A 44 11.44 1.86 -8.43
C GLY A 44 11.34 2.62 -7.10
N ILE A 45 10.16 3.10 -6.72
CA ILE A 45 9.95 3.78 -5.44
C ILE A 45 9.80 2.71 -4.34
N VAL A 46 10.80 2.63 -3.47
CA VAL A 46 10.85 1.61 -2.38
C VAL A 46 10.84 2.20 -0.97
N GLN A 47 10.79 3.52 -0.81
CA GLN A 47 10.81 4.19 0.50
C GLN A 47 9.55 5.01 0.69
N TYR A 48 8.80 4.70 1.75
CA TYR A 48 7.46 5.21 1.97
C TYR A 48 7.28 5.75 3.39
N THR A 49 6.37 6.71 3.54
CA THR A 49 5.82 7.11 4.83
C THR A 49 4.33 7.40 4.68
N PHE A 50 3.55 7.03 5.68
CA PHE A 50 2.09 7.16 5.73
C PHE A 50 1.64 7.04 7.19
N PRO A 51 0.38 7.40 7.51
CA PRO A 51 -0.10 7.33 8.90
C PRO A 51 0.00 5.90 9.48
N PRO A 52 0.68 5.69 10.63
CA PRO A 52 0.77 4.36 11.24
C PRO A 52 -0.59 3.73 11.55
N GLY A 53 -1.59 4.57 11.82
CA GLY A 53 -2.97 4.15 12.09
C GLY A 53 -3.65 3.41 10.93
N TRP A 54 -3.13 3.49 9.72
CA TRP A 54 -3.64 2.71 8.59
C TRP A 54 -3.32 1.22 8.69
N LEU A 55 -2.20 0.87 9.33
CA LEU A 55 -1.82 -0.52 9.63
C LEU A 55 -2.21 -0.94 11.05
N ARG A 56 -2.11 -0.02 12.04
CA ARG A 56 -2.44 -0.28 13.45
C ARG A 56 -3.93 -0.35 13.77
N ARG A 57 -4.80 -0.36 12.75
CA ARG A 57 -6.23 -0.06 12.95
C ARG A 57 -6.85 -1.07 13.94
N MET A 58 -7.10 -0.60 15.17
CA MET A 58 -7.63 -1.37 16.29
C MET A 58 -6.71 -2.48 16.86
N SER A 59 -5.57 -2.77 16.24
CA SER A 59 -4.58 -3.74 16.72
C SER A 59 -3.16 -3.22 16.52
N ASN A 60 -2.40 -3.13 17.61
CA ASN A 60 -0.96 -2.84 17.53
C ASN A 60 -0.19 -4.06 17.02
N GLU A 61 -0.65 -5.27 17.33
CA GLU A 61 -0.02 -6.54 16.94
C GLU A 61 0.07 -6.66 15.42
N THR A 62 -0.95 -6.19 14.69
CA THR A 62 -0.90 -6.14 13.21
C THR A 62 0.30 -5.38 12.69
N PHE A 63 0.62 -4.24 13.31
CA PHE A 63 1.74 -3.43 12.87
C PHE A 63 3.06 -4.18 13.09
N ASP A 64 3.20 -4.86 14.22
CA ASP A 64 4.42 -5.60 14.56
C ASP A 64 4.58 -6.86 13.68
N GLU A 65 3.48 -7.50 13.24
CA GLU A 65 3.52 -8.66 12.36
C GLU A 65 3.79 -8.31 10.89
N VAL A 66 3.22 -7.21 10.37
CA VAL A 66 3.37 -6.83 8.95
C VAL A 66 4.61 -5.99 8.66
N LEU A 67 5.31 -5.52 9.69
CA LEU A 67 6.50 -4.68 9.59
C LEU A 67 7.63 -5.23 10.45
N GLN A 68 8.74 -5.58 9.81
CA GLN A 68 9.96 -5.93 10.50
C GLN A 68 10.82 -4.69 10.74
N GLU A 69 11.14 -4.38 12.00
CA GLU A 69 12.08 -3.30 12.31
C GLU A 69 13.49 -3.60 11.75
N LYS A 70 14.09 -2.59 11.14
CA LYS A 70 15.43 -2.58 10.55
C LYS A 70 16.11 -1.25 10.90
N GLY A 71 17.43 -1.22 10.76
CA GLY A 71 18.24 -0.03 11.04
C GLY A 71 18.82 -0.03 12.46
N ASP A 72 19.27 1.15 12.89
CA ASP A 72 19.83 1.41 14.22
C ASP A 72 18.89 2.29 15.07
N GLU A 73 19.25 2.52 16.33
CA GLU A 73 18.42 3.31 17.27
C GLU A 73 18.09 4.72 16.76
N ASP A 74 18.95 5.30 15.91
CA ASP A 74 18.81 6.68 15.41
C ASP A 74 18.07 6.75 14.07
N ASN A 75 18.13 5.70 13.22
CA ASN A 75 17.51 5.65 11.91
C ASN A 75 16.71 4.34 11.68
N SER A 76 15.82 4.02 12.62
CA SER A 76 14.92 2.89 12.44
C SER A 76 13.95 3.11 11.27
N TRP A 77 13.85 2.08 10.44
CA TRP A 77 12.88 1.94 9.37
C TRP A 77 12.33 0.51 9.42
N PHE A 78 11.24 0.27 8.71
CA PHE A 78 10.53 -0.99 8.78
C PHE A 78 10.42 -1.60 7.39
N GLU A 79 10.67 -2.90 7.26
CA GLU A 79 10.43 -3.65 6.03
C GLU A 79 9.03 -4.25 6.07
N TYR A 80 8.21 -3.98 5.05
CA TYR A 80 6.90 -4.64 4.91
C TYR A 80 7.07 -6.10 4.49
N CYS A 81 6.42 -7.01 5.22
CA CYS A 81 6.67 -8.45 5.07
C CYS A 81 5.42 -9.29 4.75
N ALA A 82 4.22 -8.71 4.67
CA ALA A 82 3.01 -9.51 4.43
C ALA A 82 2.87 -9.98 2.97
N LEU A 83 3.54 -9.32 2.01
CA LEU A 83 3.56 -9.68 0.59
C LEU A 83 5.01 -9.85 0.09
N PRO A 84 5.48 -11.10 -0.17
CA PRO A 84 6.87 -11.36 -0.55
C PRO A 84 7.32 -10.73 -1.87
N ASP A 85 6.41 -10.55 -2.83
CA ASP A 85 6.68 -9.95 -4.14
C ASP A 85 6.67 -8.41 -4.13
N PHE A 86 6.41 -7.83 -2.96
CA PHE A 86 6.23 -6.40 -2.79
C PHE A 86 6.84 -5.89 -1.45
N PRO A 87 8.15 -6.13 -1.20
CA PRO A 87 8.82 -5.60 -0.01
C PRO A 87 9.10 -4.12 -0.18
N PHE A 88 8.71 -3.29 0.79
CA PHE A 88 9.05 -1.87 0.78
C PHE A 88 9.49 -1.38 2.17
N ASN A 89 10.24 -0.28 2.17
CA ASN A 89 10.76 0.34 3.39
C ASN A 89 9.80 1.42 3.84
N TYR A 90 9.24 1.26 5.03
CA TYR A 90 8.37 2.20 5.69
C TYR A 90 9.13 2.96 6.78
N THR A 91 9.09 4.29 6.75
CA THR A 91 9.72 5.14 7.76
C THR A 91 8.67 5.88 8.58
N ILE A 92 8.71 5.71 9.91
CA ILE A 92 7.93 6.53 10.82
C ILE A 92 8.63 7.88 11.01
N LEU A 93 7.95 8.94 10.60
CA LEU A 93 8.38 10.31 10.83
C LEU A 93 7.64 10.86 12.04
N ASP A 94 8.21 10.63 13.21
CA ASP A 94 7.62 11.05 14.47
C ASP A 94 7.66 12.59 14.65
N GLN A 95 7.11 13.07 15.76
CA GLN A 95 7.07 14.50 16.04
C GLN A 95 8.45 15.10 16.35
N LYS A 96 9.40 14.30 16.86
CA LYS A 96 10.74 14.75 17.27
C LYS A 96 11.66 14.99 16.08
N LYS A 97 11.55 14.18 15.01
CA LYS A 97 12.31 14.37 13.77
C LYS A 97 12.03 15.75 13.18
N THR A 98 13.07 16.46 12.79
CA THR A 98 13.03 17.74 12.09
C THR A 98 13.49 17.56 10.64
N ALA A 99 13.33 18.59 9.80
CA ALA A 99 13.80 18.52 8.41
C ALA A 99 15.31 18.29 8.26
N ASN A 100 16.10 18.60 9.30
CA ASN A 100 17.55 18.36 9.29
C ASN A 100 17.91 16.89 9.55
N ASP A 101 17.01 16.14 10.17
CA ASP A 101 17.18 14.73 10.49
C ASP A 101 16.75 13.82 9.33
N LEU A 102 16.19 14.40 8.25
CA LEU A 102 15.69 13.67 7.10
C LEU A 102 16.71 13.74 5.97
N SER A 103 17.18 12.58 5.53
CA SER A 103 17.97 12.43 4.32
C SER A 103 17.55 11.16 3.59
N PHE A 104 17.12 11.33 2.35
CA PHE A 104 16.65 10.23 1.51
C PHE A 104 17.12 10.47 0.09
N HIS A 105 17.41 9.38 -0.61
CA HIS A 105 17.58 9.48 -2.05
C HIS A 105 16.22 9.80 -2.69
N HIS A 106 15.21 9.00 -2.37
CA HIS A 106 13.83 9.26 -2.71
C HIS A 106 12.93 8.93 -1.53
N ILE A 107 11.78 9.59 -1.40
CA ILE A 107 10.74 9.18 -0.45
C ILE A 107 9.34 9.52 -0.99
N CYS A 108 8.42 8.58 -0.78
CA CYS A 108 7.02 8.76 -1.12
C CYS A 108 6.17 8.88 0.15
N GLN A 109 5.51 10.02 0.31
CA GLN A 109 4.49 10.17 1.35
C GLN A 109 3.12 9.83 0.78
N ILE A 110 2.40 8.88 1.40
CA ILE A 110 0.96 8.71 1.16
C ILE A 110 0.22 9.43 2.29
N THR A 111 -0.63 10.38 1.91
CA THR A 111 -1.38 11.19 2.85
C THR A 111 -2.74 11.59 2.26
N ASN A 112 -3.55 12.25 3.08
CA ASN A 112 -4.73 12.97 2.63
C ASN A 112 -4.77 14.32 3.35
N GLN A 113 -5.60 15.23 2.85
CA GLN A 113 -5.71 16.57 3.44
C GLN A 113 -6.03 16.51 4.94
N GLU A 114 -7.05 15.75 5.32
CA GLU A 114 -7.56 15.72 6.69
C GLU A 114 -6.47 15.31 7.69
N THR A 115 -5.73 14.25 7.35
CA THR A 115 -4.66 13.71 8.18
C THR A 115 -3.49 14.68 8.29
N ASP A 116 -3.17 15.42 7.22
CA ASP A 116 -2.11 16.43 7.25
C ASP A 116 -2.53 17.70 8.01
N GLU A 117 -3.82 18.07 7.98
CA GLU A 117 -4.36 19.23 8.70
C GLU A 117 -4.38 19.04 10.22
N TYR A 118 -4.69 17.84 10.71
CA TYR A 118 -4.82 17.56 12.15
C TYR A 118 -3.51 17.12 12.84
N SER A 119 -2.43 16.86 12.09
CA SER A 119 -1.14 16.45 12.67
C SER A 119 -0.31 17.66 13.13
N SER A 120 -0.02 17.74 14.43
CA SER A 120 0.65 18.87 15.08
C SER A 120 2.13 19.09 14.71
N ALA A 121 2.72 18.21 13.89
CA ALA A 121 4.08 18.36 13.35
C ALA A 121 4.12 17.81 11.91
N ARG A 122 3.60 18.59 10.96
CA ARG A 122 3.27 18.13 9.60
C ARG A 122 4.41 17.39 8.91
N THR A 123 4.23 16.10 8.69
CA THR A 123 5.18 15.24 7.96
C THR A 123 5.48 15.81 6.58
N THR A 124 4.44 16.24 5.86
CA THR A 124 4.59 16.86 4.53
C THR A 124 5.48 18.10 4.57
N HIS A 125 5.34 18.92 5.62
CA HIS A 125 6.18 20.09 5.80
C HIS A 125 7.65 19.71 6.00
N LYS A 126 7.94 18.73 6.88
CA LYS A 126 9.31 18.29 7.17
C LYS A 126 9.98 17.76 5.90
N LEU A 127 9.25 16.98 5.11
CA LEU A 127 9.72 16.43 3.84
C LEU A 127 9.98 17.50 2.79
N LEU A 128 9.01 18.41 2.55
CA LEU A 128 9.19 19.52 1.62
C LEU A 128 10.37 20.41 2.02
N ARG A 129 10.54 20.66 3.32
CA ARG A 129 11.67 21.45 3.80
C ARG A 129 13.01 20.73 3.59
N ALA A 130 13.08 19.44 3.88
CA ALA A 130 14.28 18.63 3.64
C ALA A 130 14.63 18.53 2.15
N TYR A 131 13.61 18.44 1.28
CA TYR A 131 13.75 18.50 -0.18
C TYR A 131 14.32 19.84 -0.66
N LEU A 132 13.72 20.97 -0.24
CA LEU A 132 14.23 22.31 -0.61
C LEU A 132 15.64 22.59 -0.09
N ASP A 133 16.01 22.00 1.05
CA ASP A 133 17.36 22.10 1.61
C ASP A 133 18.35 21.09 0.97
N GLY A 134 17.92 20.32 -0.04
CA GLY A 134 18.78 19.39 -0.81
C GLY A 134 19.14 18.08 -0.10
N ARG A 135 18.40 17.70 0.95
CA ARG A 135 18.62 16.45 1.70
C ARG A 135 17.80 15.28 1.16
N ILE A 136 16.76 15.59 0.40
CA ILE A 136 15.94 14.64 -0.34
C ILE A 136 16.15 14.95 -1.82
N GLU A 137 16.58 13.97 -2.61
CA GLU A 137 16.79 14.17 -4.05
C GLU A 137 15.45 14.13 -4.79
N GLU A 138 14.57 13.19 -4.44
CA GLU A 138 13.26 13.00 -5.10
C GLU A 138 12.12 12.87 -4.08
N LEU A 139 11.08 13.70 -4.20
CA LEU A 139 9.92 13.70 -3.31
C LEU A 139 8.63 13.42 -4.08
N PHE A 140 7.95 12.35 -3.68
CA PHE A 140 6.65 11.96 -4.21
C PHE A 140 5.57 12.12 -3.14
N LEU A 141 4.43 12.70 -3.52
CA LEU A 141 3.27 12.85 -2.65
C LEU A 141 2.06 12.16 -3.28
N VAL A 142 1.53 11.13 -2.63
CA VAL A 142 0.24 10.54 -3.01
C VAL A 142 -0.84 11.17 -2.15
N THR A 143 -1.79 11.86 -2.78
CA THR A 143 -2.81 12.66 -2.08
C THR A 143 -4.20 12.41 -2.65
N ASP A 144 -5.23 12.71 -1.84
CA ASP A 144 -6.63 12.50 -2.22
C ASP A 144 -7.12 13.50 -3.28
N ARG A 145 -6.42 14.63 -3.42
CA ARG A 145 -6.81 15.75 -4.27
C ARG A 145 -5.62 16.44 -4.91
N ALA A 146 -5.81 16.86 -6.17
CA ALA A 146 -4.81 17.63 -6.91
C ALA A 146 -4.49 18.98 -6.25
N SER A 147 -5.48 19.59 -5.58
CA SER A 147 -5.33 20.85 -4.86
C SER A 147 -4.89 20.63 -3.40
N PHE A 148 -4.04 19.63 -3.15
CA PHE A 148 -3.50 19.38 -1.81
C PHE A 148 -2.72 20.62 -1.36
N SER A 149 -2.98 21.10 -0.15
CA SER A 149 -2.42 22.36 0.32
C SER A 149 -2.02 22.30 1.78
N LEU A 150 -0.97 23.03 2.12
CA LEU A 150 -0.57 23.24 3.51
C LEU A 150 -1.41 24.40 4.08
N SER A 151 -2.04 24.21 5.25
CA SER A 151 -2.81 25.29 5.91
C SER A 151 -1.90 26.40 6.47
N ASP A 152 -2.34 27.67 6.39
CA ASP A 152 -1.60 28.94 6.62
C ASP A 152 -1.00 29.13 8.05
N THR A 153 0.00 30.00 8.35
CA THR A 153 0.35 31.35 7.83
C THR A 153 1.89 31.64 7.89
N THR A 154 2.35 32.52 6.98
CA THR A 154 3.65 33.24 6.92
C THR A 154 4.99 32.49 6.71
N THR A 155 5.30 31.39 7.39
CA THR A 155 6.62 30.71 7.24
C THR A 155 6.69 29.74 6.05
N HIS A 156 5.58 29.57 5.33
CA HIS A 156 5.39 28.48 4.36
C HIS A 156 5.42 28.91 2.88
N LYS A 157 5.66 30.20 2.57
CA LYS A 157 5.59 30.69 1.19
C LYS A 157 6.45 29.87 0.21
N PRO A 158 7.73 29.57 0.48
CA PRO A 158 8.55 28.77 -0.44
C PRO A 158 8.01 27.33 -0.61
N LEU A 159 7.47 26.74 0.46
CA LEU A 159 6.93 25.38 0.42
C LEU A 159 5.63 25.31 -0.38
N ARG A 160 4.81 26.36 -0.30
CA ARG A 160 3.58 26.47 -1.07
C ARG A 160 3.88 26.72 -2.54
N GLU A 161 4.84 27.58 -2.85
CA GLU A 161 5.31 27.81 -4.23
C GLU A 161 5.81 26.50 -4.84
N GLU A 162 6.56 25.69 -4.10
CA GLU A 162 6.99 24.36 -4.58
C GLU A 162 5.82 23.44 -4.91
N LEU A 163 4.80 23.37 -4.04
CA LEU A 163 3.59 22.57 -4.32
C LEU A 163 2.76 23.14 -5.49
N ASP A 164 2.71 24.45 -5.66
CA ASP A 164 2.02 25.11 -6.77
C ASP A 164 2.74 24.84 -8.11
N HIS A 165 4.04 24.53 -8.08
CA HIS A 165 4.84 24.13 -9.23
C HIS A 165 4.96 22.61 -9.43
N ALA A 166 4.41 21.81 -8.51
CA ALA A 166 4.52 20.36 -8.56
C ALA A 166 3.79 19.78 -9.78
N GLU A 167 4.40 18.75 -10.37
CA GLU A 167 3.78 18.00 -11.45
C GLU A 167 2.68 17.08 -10.90
N VAL A 168 1.46 17.22 -11.41
CA VAL A 168 0.29 16.49 -10.92
C VAL A 168 -0.10 15.36 -11.87
N LEU A 169 0.04 14.14 -11.38
CA LEU A 169 -0.33 12.90 -12.06
C LEU A 169 -1.65 12.35 -11.51
N SER A 170 -2.35 11.55 -12.34
CA SER A 170 -3.59 10.88 -11.94
C SER A 170 -3.33 9.38 -11.83
N TYR A 171 -3.41 8.84 -10.61
CA TYR A 171 -3.24 7.40 -10.39
C TYR A 171 -4.24 6.59 -11.22
N GLU A 172 -5.48 7.04 -11.30
CA GLU A 172 -6.51 6.38 -12.10
C GLU A 172 -6.11 6.21 -13.58
N LYS A 173 -5.55 7.26 -14.20
CA LYS A 173 -5.12 7.18 -15.61
C LYS A 173 -3.94 6.24 -15.77
N ILE A 174 -2.97 6.36 -14.86
CA ILE A 174 -1.73 5.60 -14.85
C ILE A 174 -2.01 4.11 -14.65
N ALA A 175 -2.75 3.74 -13.61
CA ALA A 175 -3.11 2.36 -13.33
C ALA A 175 -3.87 1.73 -14.50
N LYS A 176 -4.85 2.44 -15.08
CA LYS A 176 -5.59 1.94 -16.26
C LYS A 176 -4.69 1.72 -17.46
N GLN A 177 -3.71 2.58 -17.69
CA GLN A 177 -2.74 2.43 -18.76
C GLN A 177 -1.85 1.22 -18.52
N TYR A 178 -1.28 1.10 -17.31
CA TYR A 178 -0.45 -0.04 -16.91
C TYR A 178 -1.21 -1.37 -17.06
N ILE A 179 -2.43 -1.46 -16.54
CA ILE A 179 -3.23 -2.69 -16.60
C ILE A 179 -3.51 -3.08 -18.05
N ARG A 180 -3.83 -2.12 -18.92
CA ARG A 180 -4.05 -2.39 -20.34
C ARG A 180 -2.77 -2.83 -21.05
N SER A 181 -1.62 -2.24 -20.74
CA SER A 181 -0.36 -2.59 -21.39
C SER A 181 0.16 -3.95 -20.94
N GLN A 182 0.01 -4.29 -19.67
CA GLN A 182 0.54 -5.56 -19.12
C GLN A 182 -0.38 -6.74 -19.39
N PHE A 183 -1.70 -6.58 -19.20
CA PHE A 183 -2.64 -7.70 -19.24
C PHE A 183 -3.51 -7.73 -20.52
N GLY A 184 -3.45 -6.69 -21.35
CA GLY A 184 -4.25 -6.53 -22.57
C GLY A 184 -5.73 -6.25 -22.28
N SER A 185 -6.42 -7.18 -21.61
CA SER A 185 -7.80 -7.04 -21.12
C SER A 185 -7.83 -7.16 -19.59
N GLN A 186 -8.64 -6.32 -18.94
CA GLN A 186 -8.80 -6.38 -17.49
C GLN A 186 -9.50 -7.69 -17.08
N SER A 187 -8.89 -8.46 -16.16
CA SER A 187 -9.52 -9.63 -15.55
C SER A 187 -10.56 -9.24 -14.49
N ILE A 188 -10.36 -8.09 -13.83
CA ILE A 188 -11.31 -7.47 -12.90
C ILE A 188 -11.69 -6.07 -13.41
N PRO A 189 -12.96 -5.65 -13.38
CA PRO A 189 -13.34 -4.31 -13.83
C PRO A 189 -12.65 -3.19 -13.03
N PHE A 190 -12.20 -2.11 -13.70
CA PHE A 190 -11.62 -0.93 -13.04
C PHE A 190 -12.51 -0.29 -11.97
N ALA A 191 -13.84 -0.45 -12.07
CA ALA A 191 -14.78 0.04 -11.07
C ALA A 191 -14.68 -0.71 -9.73
N LYS A 192 -14.04 -1.89 -9.72
CA LYS A 192 -13.83 -2.71 -8.53
C LYS A 192 -12.47 -2.45 -7.89
N THR A 193 -11.42 -2.39 -8.70
CA THR A 193 -10.07 -2.15 -8.20
C THR A 193 -9.16 -1.51 -9.24
N LEU A 194 -8.27 -0.65 -8.76
CA LEU A 194 -7.12 -0.15 -9.51
C LEU A 194 -5.80 -0.61 -8.88
N ASN A 195 -5.85 -1.41 -7.81
CA ASN A 195 -4.68 -2.02 -7.22
C ASN A 195 -4.05 -3.02 -8.20
N ILE A 196 -2.87 -2.70 -8.73
CA ILE A 196 -2.25 -3.53 -9.76
C ILE A 196 -1.85 -4.92 -9.24
N TRP A 197 -1.60 -5.07 -7.93
CA TRP A 197 -1.32 -6.38 -7.33
C TRP A 197 -2.53 -7.32 -7.44
N LEU A 198 -3.75 -6.80 -7.27
CA LEU A 198 -4.98 -7.58 -7.49
C LEU A 198 -5.19 -7.93 -8.96
N HIS A 199 -4.76 -7.08 -9.89
CA HIS A 199 -4.80 -7.40 -11.33
C HIS A 199 -3.80 -8.49 -11.68
N HIS A 200 -2.60 -8.48 -11.09
CA HIS A 200 -1.66 -9.58 -11.21
C HIS A 200 -2.21 -10.88 -10.61
N ALA A 201 -2.82 -10.84 -9.42
CA ALA A 201 -3.48 -12.01 -8.82
C ALA A 201 -4.62 -12.55 -9.71
N ALA A 202 -5.36 -11.66 -10.38
CA ALA A 202 -6.41 -12.04 -11.32
C ALA A 202 -5.87 -12.64 -12.62
N ASP A 203 -4.65 -12.29 -13.01
CA ASP A 203 -3.91 -12.89 -14.12
C ASP A 203 -3.46 -14.32 -13.75
N ASP A 204 -2.83 -14.48 -12.58
CA ASP A 204 -2.47 -15.81 -12.04
C ASP A 204 -3.73 -16.70 -11.93
N TYR A 205 -4.84 -16.15 -11.41
CA TYR A 205 -6.12 -16.86 -11.31
C TYR A 205 -6.60 -17.35 -12.68
N ARG A 206 -6.52 -16.52 -13.72
CA ARG A 206 -6.95 -16.90 -15.07
C ARG A 206 -6.10 -18.05 -15.60
N ASP A 207 -4.80 -17.97 -15.41
CA ASP A 207 -3.84 -18.92 -15.97
C ASP A 207 -3.90 -20.27 -15.24
N VAL A 208 -4.07 -20.25 -13.91
CA VAL A 208 -4.17 -21.45 -13.07
C VAL A 208 -5.57 -22.07 -13.14
N MET A 209 -6.62 -21.28 -12.92
CA MET A 209 -8.01 -21.80 -12.84
C MET A 209 -8.67 -21.98 -14.22
N GLY A 210 -8.03 -21.52 -15.30
CA GLY A 210 -8.57 -21.57 -16.67
C GLY A 210 -9.81 -20.70 -16.91
N ARG A 211 -10.12 -19.75 -16.00
CA ARG A 211 -11.31 -18.88 -16.07
C ARG A 211 -11.05 -17.53 -15.41
N GLN A 212 -11.79 -16.48 -15.80
CA GLN A 212 -11.65 -15.15 -15.19
C GLN A 212 -12.39 -15.03 -13.85
N PRO A 213 -11.80 -14.33 -12.86
CA PRO A 213 -12.51 -13.97 -11.62
C PRO A 213 -13.61 -12.94 -11.94
N GLN A 214 -14.74 -13.00 -11.25
CA GLN A 214 -15.86 -12.07 -11.45
C GLN A 214 -15.82 -10.89 -10.48
N ARG A 215 -15.18 -11.09 -9.32
CA ARG A 215 -15.06 -10.11 -8.23
C ARG A 215 -13.76 -10.31 -7.47
N ILE A 216 -13.36 -9.30 -6.67
CA ILE A 216 -12.14 -9.37 -5.86
C ILE A 216 -12.22 -10.54 -4.89
N GLY A 217 -13.41 -10.77 -4.29
CA GLY A 217 -13.61 -11.88 -3.36
C GLY A 217 -13.28 -13.26 -3.93
N ASP A 218 -13.38 -13.47 -5.25
CA ASP A 218 -13.07 -14.77 -5.86
C ASP A 218 -11.56 -15.09 -5.77
N LEU A 219 -10.71 -14.07 -5.70
CA LEU A 219 -9.26 -14.21 -5.54
C LEU A 219 -8.85 -14.71 -4.15
N PHE A 220 -9.79 -14.79 -3.21
CA PHE A 220 -9.57 -15.18 -1.82
C PHE A 220 -10.45 -16.36 -1.39
N GLU A 221 -11.09 -17.09 -2.32
CA GLU A 221 -11.88 -18.29 -2.02
C GLU A 221 -10.99 -19.54 -1.87
N PHE A 222 -10.12 -19.56 -0.84
CA PHE A 222 -9.09 -20.61 -0.64
C PHE A 222 -9.62 -22.05 -0.58
N ASP A 223 -10.89 -22.23 -0.23
CA ASP A 223 -11.58 -23.53 -0.28
C ASP A 223 -11.61 -24.14 -1.69
N VAL A 224 -11.49 -23.32 -2.74
CA VAL A 224 -11.52 -23.75 -4.15
C VAL A 224 -10.34 -23.23 -4.99
N LEU A 225 -9.52 -22.33 -4.45
CA LEU A 225 -8.34 -21.83 -5.17
C LEU A 225 -7.27 -22.91 -5.29
N GLU A 226 -6.66 -22.99 -6.46
CA GLU A 226 -5.48 -23.82 -6.67
C GLU A 226 -4.20 -23.09 -6.17
N PRO A 227 -3.17 -23.84 -5.71
CA PRO A 227 -1.91 -23.32 -5.17
C PRO A 227 -1.04 -22.33 -5.97
N GLY A 228 -1.39 -21.99 -7.22
CA GLY A 228 -0.54 -21.16 -8.09
C GLY A 228 -0.82 -19.66 -8.05
N ILE A 229 -1.74 -19.20 -7.21
CA ILE A 229 -2.24 -17.82 -7.20
C ILE A 229 -1.60 -17.06 -6.05
N ARG A 230 -1.01 -15.88 -6.30
CA ARG A 230 -0.24 -15.11 -5.29
C ARG A 230 -0.99 -14.75 -4.00
N THR A 231 -2.32 -14.79 -4.00
CA THR A 231 -3.11 -14.55 -2.79
C THR A 231 -2.88 -15.61 -1.72
N TRP A 232 -2.34 -16.77 -2.07
CA TRP A 232 -1.85 -17.77 -1.11
C TRP A 232 -0.71 -17.27 -0.24
N ASP A 233 0.12 -16.33 -0.71
CA ASP A 233 1.21 -15.77 0.10
C ASP A 233 0.65 -14.93 1.27
N LEU A 234 -0.38 -14.13 1.00
CA LEU A 234 -1.09 -13.39 2.03
C LEU A 234 -1.82 -14.34 3.00
N PHE A 235 -2.39 -15.44 2.49
CA PHE A 235 -3.07 -16.43 3.32
C PHE A 235 -2.10 -17.19 4.22
N GLU A 236 -0.94 -17.60 3.71
CA GLU A 236 0.15 -18.18 4.51
C GLU A 236 0.60 -17.21 5.60
N PHE A 237 0.79 -15.92 5.25
CA PHE A 237 1.15 -14.90 6.24
C PHE A 237 0.10 -14.79 7.36
N LEU A 238 -1.19 -14.85 7.03
CA LEU A 238 -2.29 -14.75 7.99
C LEU A 238 -2.51 -16.03 8.81
N SER A 239 -1.81 -17.13 8.51
CA SER A 239 -1.92 -18.40 9.22
C SER A 239 -1.11 -18.37 10.52
N THR A 240 -1.52 -17.52 11.46
CA THR A 240 -0.86 -17.30 12.76
C THR A 240 -1.84 -17.36 13.92
N GLU A 241 -1.31 -17.52 15.14
CA GLU A 241 -2.10 -17.46 16.38
C GLU A 241 -2.79 -16.10 16.56
N VAL A 242 -2.16 -15.01 16.11
CA VAL A 242 -2.76 -13.66 16.20
C VAL A 242 -4.05 -13.57 15.36
N SER A 243 -4.04 -14.12 14.15
CA SER A 243 -5.26 -14.20 13.31
C SER A 243 -6.33 -15.13 13.89
N ARG A 244 -5.94 -16.15 14.68
CA ARG A 244 -6.86 -17.04 15.38
C ARG A 244 -7.59 -16.30 16.51
N ASP A 245 -6.84 -15.51 17.26
CA ASP A 245 -7.32 -14.85 18.47
C ASP A 245 -8.01 -13.50 18.18
N SER A 246 -7.68 -12.85 17.05
CA SER A 246 -8.26 -11.56 16.66
C SER A 246 -8.65 -11.52 15.17
N ILE A 247 -9.96 -11.40 14.91
CA ILE A 247 -10.48 -11.16 13.55
C ILE A 247 -10.06 -9.77 13.05
N GLU A 248 -9.88 -8.82 13.95
CA GLU A 248 -9.41 -7.48 13.64
C GLU A 248 -8.02 -7.52 12.98
N HIS A 249 -7.18 -8.51 13.29
CA HIS A 249 -5.90 -8.70 12.60
C HIS A 249 -6.08 -8.95 11.10
N ILE A 250 -6.91 -9.91 10.71
CA ILE A 250 -7.19 -10.23 9.30
C ILE A 250 -7.70 -8.97 8.57
N ASN A 251 -8.63 -8.25 9.20
CA ASN A 251 -9.18 -7.03 8.62
C ASN A 251 -8.08 -5.97 8.47
N ALA A 252 -7.27 -5.71 9.50
CA ALA A 252 -6.23 -4.70 9.49
C ALA A 252 -5.11 -4.98 8.46
N VAL A 253 -4.80 -6.26 8.19
CA VAL A 253 -3.83 -6.67 7.16
C VAL A 253 -4.38 -6.44 5.75
N VAL A 254 -5.63 -6.82 5.50
CA VAL A 254 -6.21 -6.86 4.15
C VAL A 254 -6.79 -5.50 3.73
N ARG A 255 -7.44 -4.81 4.67
CA ARG A 255 -8.16 -3.54 4.46
C ARG A 255 -7.36 -2.53 3.63
N PRO A 256 -6.08 -2.21 3.94
CA PRO A 256 -5.31 -1.17 3.24
C PRO A 256 -5.18 -1.38 1.72
N TRP A 257 -5.41 -2.60 1.23
CA TRP A 257 -5.19 -3.02 -0.16
C TRP A 257 -6.47 -3.22 -0.96
N ILE A 258 -7.60 -3.49 -0.29
CA ILE A 258 -8.83 -3.97 -0.92
C ILE A 258 -9.89 -2.86 -1.00
N GLU A 259 -10.22 -2.40 -2.20
CA GLU A 259 -11.16 -1.28 -2.38
C GLU A 259 -12.64 -1.67 -2.29
N SER A 260 -12.97 -2.95 -2.47
CA SER A 260 -14.34 -3.46 -2.44
C SER A 260 -14.39 -4.93 -2.03
N ASP A 261 -15.59 -5.42 -1.68
CA ASP A 261 -15.83 -6.80 -1.24
C ASP A 261 -15.09 -7.22 0.06
N ILE A 262 -14.59 -6.26 0.86
CA ILE A 262 -13.78 -6.54 2.06
C ILE A 262 -14.43 -7.52 3.04
N THR A 263 -15.72 -7.39 3.33
CA THR A 263 -16.45 -8.31 4.23
C THR A 263 -16.47 -9.74 3.69
N LYS A 264 -16.55 -9.90 2.37
CA LYS A 264 -16.52 -11.21 1.74
C LYS A 264 -15.10 -11.78 1.72
N VAL A 265 -14.10 -10.95 1.41
CA VAL A 265 -12.69 -11.34 1.46
C VAL A 265 -12.31 -11.81 2.87
N GLU A 266 -12.67 -11.03 3.90
CA GLU A 266 -12.47 -11.38 5.31
C GLU A 266 -13.13 -12.72 5.65
N ALA A 267 -14.40 -12.90 5.27
CA ALA A 267 -15.13 -14.14 5.55
C ALA A 267 -14.48 -15.35 4.87
N ASN A 268 -14.07 -15.22 3.61
CA ASN A 268 -13.41 -16.31 2.88
C ASN A 268 -12.06 -16.67 3.52
N ILE A 269 -11.22 -15.68 3.85
CA ILE A 269 -9.95 -15.91 4.55
C ILE A 269 -10.20 -16.59 5.89
N ARG A 270 -11.11 -16.05 6.71
CA ARG A 270 -11.37 -16.59 8.05
C ARG A 270 -11.83 -18.03 8.01
N ASN A 271 -12.78 -18.35 7.14
CA ASN A 271 -13.32 -19.71 7.04
C ASN A 271 -12.22 -20.70 6.61
N ALA A 272 -11.42 -20.33 5.60
CA ALA A 272 -10.32 -21.17 5.16
C ALA A 272 -9.23 -21.33 6.23
N LEU A 273 -8.87 -20.26 6.97
CA LEU A 273 -7.91 -20.35 8.07
C LEU A 273 -8.38 -21.31 9.17
N GLN A 274 -9.69 -21.36 9.44
CA GLN A 274 -10.26 -22.33 10.37
C GLN A 274 -10.13 -23.77 9.87
N GLU A 275 -10.25 -24.02 8.56
CA GLU A 275 -10.05 -25.36 7.98
C GLU A 275 -8.60 -25.82 8.07
N PHE A 276 -7.65 -24.89 7.93
CA PHE A 276 -6.21 -25.16 8.09
C PHE A 276 -5.74 -25.07 9.55
N ASP A 277 -6.65 -24.97 10.52
CA ASP A 277 -6.34 -24.79 11.95
C ASP A 277 -5.35 -23.64 12.22
N TYR A 278 -5.30 -22.61 11.36
CA TYR A 278 -4.31 -21.53 11.39
C TYR A 278 -2.84 -22.03 11.38
N ASP A 279 -2.58 -23.21 10.81
CA ASP A 279 -1.24 -23.78 10.68
C ASP A 279 -0.55 -23.30 9.39
N ARG A 280 0.45 -22.45 9.56
CA ARG A 280 1.26 -21.92 8.46
C ARG A 280 1.97 -23.01 7.65
N GLU A 281 2.50 -24.04 8.30
CA GLU A 281 3.22 -25.12 7.60
C GLU A 281 2.25 -26.01 6.83
N ALA A 282 1.05 -26.23 7.34
CA ALA A 282 -0.01 -26.93 6.60
C ALA A 282 -0.40 -26.15 5.31
N VAL A 283 -0.59 -24.83 5.43
CA VAL A 283 -0.85 -23.95 4.27
C VAL A 283 0.29 -23.99 3.27
N ARG A 284 1.55 -23.87 3.73
CA ARG A 284 2.72 -23.94 2.86
C ARG A 284 2.82 -25.29 2.14
N THR A 285 2.59 -26.39 2.87
CA THR A 285 2.63 -27.74 2.31
C THR A 285 1.56 -27.92 1.23
N PHE A 286 0.32 -27.48 1.49
CA PHE A 286 -0.73 -27.47 0.47
C PHE A 286 -0.32 -26.64 -0.75
N ARG A 287 0.29 -25.47 -0.55
CA ARG A 287 0.72 -24.62 -1.66
C ARG A 287 1.80 -25.27 -2.52
N GLU A 288 2.72 -26.01 -1.92
CA GLU A 288 3.83 -26.64 -2.64
C GLU A 288 3.43 -27.95 -3.34
N THR A 289 2.46 -28.69 -2.77
CA THR A 289 2.15 -30.07 -3.19
C THR A 289 0.77 -30.22 -3.83
N GLY A 290 -0.16 -29.29 -3.56
CA GLY A 290 -1.58 -29.43 -3.90
C GLY A 290 -2.33 -30.46 -3.06
N ASP A 291 -1.71 -31.03 -2.03
CA ASP A 291 -2.31 -32.05 -1.18
C ASP A 291 -2.92 -31.44 0.10
N ARG A 292 -4.24 -31.59 0.28
CA ARG A 292 -4.97 -31.13 1.47
C ARG A 292 -4.90 -32.11 2.65
N SER A 293 -4.26 -33.25 2.48
CA SER A 293 -4.21 -34.32 3.48
C SER A 293 -2.95 -34.32 4.36
N ALA A 294 -2.12 -33.28 4.24
CA ALA A 294 -0.92 -33.06 5.06
C ALA A 294 -1.24 -32.26 6.33
#